data_AF-B4NK87-F1
#
_entry.id   AF-B4NK87-F1
#
_cell.length_a   1.000
_cell.length_b   1.000
_cell.length_c   1.000
_cell.angle_alpha   90.00
_cell.angle_beta   90.00
_cell.angle_gamma   90.00
#
_symmetry.space_group_name_H-M   'P 1'
#
loop_
_entity.id
_entity.type
_entity.pdbx_description
1 polymer ?
#
loop_
_entity_poly.entity_id
_entity_poly.type
_entity_poly.pdbx_seq_one_letter_code
_entity_poly.pdbx_strand_id
1 'polypeptide(L)'
;MQLLTISQNKPLKNLHLSVNLTELWAINCDLERVQLDGYVVNVQLEDNFHLATLKVKQPQVLRQLHLANTKLRNLDFLSNATQLIELDLTGMDKLSTTPLSSIFPKQLQRLSISSSLSSTMLPHLKNLSYLNILHNDMHEIYLRDNDYDLYVEDKAVVCEPLDEQAEADYNDFQMHCSYI
;
A
#
# COMPACT_ATOMS: atom_id res chain seq x y z
N MET A 1 7.65 -8.77 21.76
CA MET A 1 6.73 -8.57 20.62
C MET A 1 5.38 -8.16 21.20
N GLN A 2 4.85 -6.99 20.82
CA GLN A 2 3.53 -6.52 21.26
C GLN A 2 2.61 -6.49 20.05
N LEU A 3 1.75 -7.50 19.93
CA LEU A 3 0.74 -7.65 18.89
C LEU A 3 -0.63 -7.46 19.51
N LEU A 4 -1.48 -6.64 18.87
CA LEU A 4 -2.90 -6.57 19.16
C LEU A 4 -3.67 -7.07 17.92
N THR A 5 -4.46 -8.13 18.10
CA THR A 5 -5.39 -8.60 17.08
C THR A 5 -6.82 -8.39 17.56
N ILE A 6 -7.60 -7.68 16.75
CA ILE A 6 -9.02 -7.40 16.99
C ILE A 6 -9.84 -7.60 15.71
N SER A 7 -9.25 -8.22 14.68
CA SER A 7 -9.89 -8.51 13.39
C SER A 7 -11.23 -9.24 13.56
N GLN A 8 -12.14 -9.06 12.59
CA GLN A 8 -13.50 -9.63 12.56
C GLN A 8 -14.44 -9.07 13.64
N ASN A 9 -14.05 -8.02 14.36
CA ASN A 9 -14.90 -7.36 15.34
C ASN A 9 -15.85 -6.34 14.68
N LYS A 10 -16.83 -6.81 13.91
CA LYS A 10 -17.79 -5.98 13.15
C LYS A 10 -18.56 -4.91 13.95
N PRO A 11 -18.84 -5.10 15.26
CA PRO A 11 -19.41 -4.03 16.07
C PRO A 11 -18.46 -2.85 16.32
N LEU A 12 -17.15 -3.01 16.15
CA LEU A 12 -16.15 -1.99 16.45
C LEU A 12 -16.08 -0.91 15.35
N LYS A 13 -16.78 0.20 15.58
CA LYS A 13 -16.78 1.33 14.61
C LYS A 13 -15.62 2.31 14.78
N ASN A 14 -15.07 2.43 15.98
CA ASN A 14 -14.01 3.40 16.27
C ASN A 14 -12.90 2.75 17.09
N LEU A 15 -11.65 2.92 16.65
CA LEU A 15 -10.47 2.44 17.35
C LEU A 15 -9.59 3.62 17.73
N HIS A 16 -9.26 3.75 19.01
CA HIS A 16 -8.29 4.72 19.51
C HIS A 16 -7.27 4.00 20.36
N LEU A 17 -6.00 4.03 19.93
CA LEU A 17 -4.89 3.38 20.62
C LEU A 17 -3.85 4.40 21.03
N SER A 18 -3.64 4.51 22.35
CA SER A 18 -2.55 5.29 22.95
C SER A 18 -1.35 4.44 23.36
N VAL A 19 -1.50 3.12 23.29
CA VAL A 19 -0.45 2.16 23.61
C VAL A 19 0.50 1.98 22.44
N ASN A 20 1.71 1.55 22.78
CA ASN A 20 2.73 1.22 21.82
C ASN A 20 2.60 -0.25 21.39
N LEU A 21 2.69 -0.50 20.09
CA LEU A 21 2.56 -1.83 19.51
C LEU A 21 3.65 -2.05 18.46
N THR A 22 4.13 -3.29 18.37
CA THR A 22 4.85 -3.72 17.18
C THR A 22 3.86 -3.89 16.03
N GLU A 23 2.70 -4.50 16.31
CA GLU A 23 1.74 -4.89 15.28
C GLU A 23 0.30 -4.65 15.73
N LEU A 24 -0.51 -4.13 14.82
CA LEU A 24 -1.96 -3.99 14.96
C LEU A 24 -2.65 -4.66 13.78
N TRP A 25 -3.48 -5.66 14.08
CA TRP A 25 -4.37 -6.29 13.11
C TRP A 25 -5.82 -6.00 13.49
N ALA A 26 -6.50 -5.19 12.67
CA ALA A 26 -7.91 -4.87 12.83
C ALA A 26 -8.65 -4.99 11.49
N ILE A 27 -8.51 -6.15 10.87
CA ILE A 27 -9.05 -6.47 9.54
C ILE A 27 -10.56 -6.78 9.66
N ASN A 28 -11.36 -6.28 8.72
CA ASN A 28 -12.79 -6.58 8.62
C ASN A 28 -13.59 -6.32 9.92
N CYS A 29 -13.38 -5.15 10.52
CA CYS A 29 -14.04 -4.74 11.76
C CYS A 29 -15.21 -3.76 11.54
N ASP A 30 -15.53 -3.40 10.29
CA ASP A 30 -16.41 -2.27 9.93
C ASP A 30 -16.00 -0.94 10.60
N LEU A 31 -14.69 -0.74 10.82
CA LEU A 31 -14.18 0.52 11.38
C LEU A 31 -14.57 1.69 10.48
N GLU A 32 -14.98 2.79 11.09
CA GLU A 32 -15.20 4.09 10.44
C GLU A 32 -14.03 5.04 10.71
N ARG A 33 -13.42 4.94 11.90
CA ARG A 33 -12.35 5.82 12.37
C ARG A 33 -11.28 5.04 13.13
N VAL A 34 -10.02 5.32 12.84
CA VAL A 34 -8.86 4.82 13.56
C VAL A 34 -7.96 6.00 13.96
N GLN A 35 -7.56 6.04 15.23
CA GLN A 35 -6.58 6.99 15.76
C GLN A 35 -5.48 6.25 16.51
N LEU A 36 -4.24 6.43 16.07
CA LEU A 36 -3.04 5.84 16.65
C LEU A 36 -2.19 6.97 17.27
N ASP A 37 -2.28 7.12 18.58
CA ASP A 37 -1.50 8.10 19.36
C ASP A 37 -0.16 7.52 19.86
N GLY A 38 -0.13 6.22 20.16
CA GLY A 38 1.10 5.48 20.43
C GLY A 38 1.87 5.14 19.16
N TYR A 39 3.10 4.62 19.30
CA TYR A 39 3.83 4.12 18.14
C TYR A 39 3.26 2.75 17.73
N VAL A 40 2.99 2.57 16.44
CA VAL A 40 2.60 1.28 15.85
C VAL A 40 3.45 1.08 14.62
N VAL A 41 4.19 -0.03 14.54
CA VAL A 41 5.17 -0.24 13.47
C VAL A 41 4.52 -0.86 12.23
N ASN A 42 3.71 -1.90 12.42
CA ASN A 42 2.98 -2.58 11.34
C ASN A 42 1.48 -2.48 11.59
N VAL A 43 0.73 -2.03 10.57
CA VAL A 43 -0.71 -1.76 10.68
C VAL A 43 -1.46 -2.45 9.56
N GLN A 44 -2.42 -3.29 9.94
CA GLN A 44 -3.34 -3.99 9.05
C GLN A 44 -4.78 -3.56 9.34
N LEU A 45 -5.40 -2.85 8.40
CA LEU A 45 -6.76 -2.31 8.46
C LEU A 45 -7.59 -2.69 7.23
N GLU A 46 -7.19 -3.74 6.52
CA GLU A 46 -7.84 -4.25 5.32
C GLU A 46 -9.33 -4.54 5.58
N ASP A 47 -10.14 -4.45 4.53
CA ASP A 47 -11.57 -4.80 4.53
C ASP A 47 -12.43 -4.01 5.52
N ASN A 48 -11.97 -2.84 5.97
CA ASN A 48 -12.81 -1.88 6.66
C ASN A 48 -13.47 -0.95 5.64
N PHE A 49 -14.48 -1.46 4.93
CA PHE A 49 -15.20 -0.77 3.84
C PHE A 49 -15.90 0.54 4.23
N HIS A 50 -15.90 0.90 5.51
CA HIS A 50 -16.45 2.14 6.05
C HIS A 50 -15.39 3.10 6.60
N LEU A 51 -14.11 2.68 6.63
CA LEU A 51 -13.03 3.45 7.23
C LEU A 51 -12.77 4.70 6.42
N ALA A 52 -13.17 5.84 6.97
CA ALA A 52 -13.09 7.14 6.32
C ALA A 52 -12.06 8.07 6.99
N THR A 53 -11.62 7.75 8.21
CA THR A 53 -10.63 8.52 8.95
C THR A 53 -9.53 7.63 9.51
N LEU A 54 -8.27 7.91 9.15
CA LEU A 54 -7.10 7.35 9.79
C LEU A 54 -6.20 8.50 10.27
N LYS A 55 -5.93 8.55 11.57
CA LYS A 55 -4.98 9.49 12.17
C LYS A 55 -3.82 8.72 12.75
N VAL A 56 -2.62 9.02 12.28
CA VAL A 56 -1.37 8.45 12.80
C VAL A 56 -0.53 9.59 13.38
N LYS A 57 -0.32 9.59 14.69
CA LYS A 57 0.44 10.64 15.37
C LYS A 57 1.95 10.54 15.13
N GLN A 58 2.44 9.31 14.90
CA GLN A 58 3.86 9.03 14.72
C GLN A 58 4.12 8.23 13.43
N PRO A 59 3.84 8.80 12.24
CA PRO A 59 3.99 8.09 10.98
C PRO A 59 5.43 7.66 10.68
N GLN A 60 6.43 8.35 11.22
CA GLN A 60 7.85 8.08 11.01
C GLN A 60 8.34 6.71 11.49
N VAL A 61 7.53 6.01 12.31
CA VAL A 61 7.85 4.66 12.80
C VAL A 61 7.16 3.55 12.01
N LEU A 62 6.21 3.89 11.12
CA LEU A 62 5.51 2.91 10.30
C LEU A 62 6.50 2.23 9.35
N ARG A 63 6.45 0.91 9.29
CA ARG A 63 7.20 0.08 8.33
C ARG A 63 6.29 -0.60 7.32
N GLN A 64 5.11 -1.04 7.78
CA GLN A 64 4.10 -1.69 6.94
C GLN A 64 2.74 -1.06 7.21
N LEU A 65 2.00 -0.74 6.15
CA LEU A 65 0.67 -0.18 6.25
C LEU A 65 -0.24 -0.75 5.17
N HIS A 66 -1.22 -1.54 5.58
CA HIS A 66 -2.17 -2.16 4.66
C HIS A 66 -3.57 -1.58 4.88
N LEU A 67 -4.12 -1.01 3.81
CA LEU A 67 -5.37 -0.24 3.82
C LEU A 67 -6.32 -0.70 2.71
N ALA A 68 -6.08 -1.89 2.16
CA ALA A 68 -6.89 -2.42 1.07
C ALA A 68 -8.38 -2.38 1.41
N ASN A 69 -9.21 -2.05 0.44
CA ASN A 69 -10.67 -1.99 0.58
C ASN A 69 -11.19 -1.03 1.67
N THR A 70 -10.55 0.14 1.84
CA THR A 70 -11.01 1.21 2.74
C THR A 70 -11.63 2.39 1.97
N LYS A 71 -12.31 3.31 2.68
CA LYS A 71 -12.90 4.54 2.11
C LYS A 71 -12.08 5.80 2.44
N LEU A 72 -10.80 5.63 2.77
CA LEU A 72 -9.90 6.74 3.04
C LEU A 72 -9.71 7.58 1.77
N ARG A 73 -9.73 8.90 1.94
CA ARG A 73 -9.59 9.86 0.83
C ARG A 73 -8.28 10.63 0.83
N ASN A 74 -7.56 10.60 1.95
CA ASN A 74 -6.35 11.37 2.19
C ASN A 74 -5.39 10.55 3.05
N LEU A 75 -4.11 10.58 2.69
CA LEU A 75 -3.02 9.91 3.37
C LEU A 75 -1.80 10.85 3.53
N ASP A 76 -2.02 12.15 3.76
CA ASP A 76 -0.96 13.18 3.80
C ASP A 76 0.12 12.89 4.86
N PHE A 77 -0.22 12.12 5.91
CA PHE A 77 0.75 11.69 6.92
C PHE A 77 1.86 10.81 6.35
N LEU A 78 1.66 10.18 5.18
CA LEU A 78 2.67 9.37 4.50
C LEU A 78 3.91 10.18 4.13
N SER A 79 3.77 11.49 3.90
CA SER A 79 4.92 12.40 3.66
C SER A 79 5.95 12.37 4.80
N ASN A 80 5.52 12.00 6.01
CA ASN A 80 6.35 11.87 7.20
C ASN A 80 6.67 10.41 7.56
N ALA A 81 6.22 9.42 6.79
CA ALA A 81 6.44 8.00 7.05
C ALA A 81 7.82 7.53 6.55
N THR A 82 8.88 8.10 7.11
CA THR A 82 10.29 7.93 6.66
C THR A 82 10.89 6.53 6.87
N GLN A 83 10.15 5.59 7.46
CA GLN A 83 10.56 4.19 7.59
C GLN A 83 9.64 3.20 6.87
N LEU A 84 8.61 3.69 6.16
CA LEU A 84 7.65 2.83 5.45
C LEU A 84 8.35 2.12 4.29
N ILE A 85 8.22 0.80 4.26
CA ILE A 85 8.84 -0.10 3.26
C ILE A 85 7.75 -0.74 2.41
N GLU A 86 6.58 -1.01 2.99
CA GLU A 86 5.47 -1.69 2.35
C GLU A 86 4.15 -0.96 2.55
N LEU A 87 3.41 -0.81 1.45
CA LEU A 87 2.14 -0.11 1.40
C LEU A 87 1.16 -0.84 0.48
N ASP A 88 -0.03 -1.12 0.99
CA ASP A 88 -1.13 -1.68 0.20
C ASP A 88 -2.34 -0.74 0.20
N LEU A 89 -2.70 -0.25 -0.98
CA LEU A 89 -3.82 0.64 -1.25
C LEU A 89 -4.82 0.02 -2.25
N THR A 90 -4.81 -1.29 -2.43
CA THR A 90 -5.66 -1.99 -3.37
C THR A 90 -7.15 -1.74 -3.07
N GLY A 91 -7.97 -1.53 -4.10
CA GLY A 91 -9.41 -1.25 -3.94
C GLY A 91 -9.75 0.14 -3.37
N MET A 92 -8.79 1.07 -3.30
CA MET A 92 -9.01 2.43 -2.78
C MET A 92 -9.30 3.46 -3.88
N ASP A 93 -10.34 3.25 -4.70
CA ASP A 93 -10.64 4.08 -5.89
C ASP A 93 -11.04 5.54 -5.59
N LYS A 94 -11.30 5.86 -4.33
CA LYS A 94 -11.70 7.22 -3.88
C LYS A 94 -10.55 8.00 -3.25
N LEU A 95 -9.35 7.43 -3.21
CA LEU A 95 -8.17 8.12 -2.71
C LEU A 95 -7.89 9.33 -3.62
N SER A 96 -7.77 10.52 -3.03
CA SER A 96 -7.48 11.74 -3.78
C SER A 96 -6.10 11.61 -4.44
N THR A 97 -6.05 11.80 -5.76
CA THR A 97 -4.85 11.62 -6.58
C THR A 97 -3.93 12.84 -6.63
N THR A 98 -4.24 13.91 -5.88
CA THR A 98 -3.56 15.21 -5.99
C THR A 98 -2.47 15.42 -4.93
N PRO A 99 -1.22 15.68 -5.36
CA PRO A 99 -0.40 14.76 -6.15
C PRO A 99 0.19 13.68 -5.23
N LEU A 100 -0.16 12.41 -5.47
CA LEU A 100 0.36 11.29 -4.66
C LEU A 100 1.91 11.16 -4.73
N SER A 101 2.53 11.71 -5.77
CA SER A 101 3.98 11.73 -5.96
C SER A 101 4.77 12.44 -4.86
N SER A 102 4.17 13.39 -4.13
CA SER A 102 4.84 14.09 -3.02
C SER A 102 4.62 13.45 -1.66
N ILE A 103 3.65 12.53 -1.54
CA ILE A 103 3.31 11.91 -0.26
C ILE A 103 3.94 10.54 -0.06
N PHE A 104 4.37 9.86 -1.12
CA PHE A 104 5.01 8.55 -0.97
C PHE A 104 6.41 8.66 -0.35
N PRO A 105 6.73 7.80 0.62
CA PRO A 105 8.07 7.77 1.21
C PRO A 105 9.11 7.31 0.19
N LYS A 106 10.25 8.02 0.17
CA LYS A 106 11.34 7.73 -0.78
C LYS A 106 11.90 6.32 -0.64
N GLN A 107 11.86 5.73 0.55
CA GLN A 107 12.39 4.40 0.83
C GLN A 107 11.39 3.25 0.61
N LEU A 108 10.19 3.53 0.07
CA LEU A 108 9.20 2.50 -0.22
C LEU A 108 9.75 1.47 -1.21
N GLN A 109 9.61 0.19 -0.88
CA GLN A 109 10.14 -0.94 -1.68
C GLN A 109 9.02 -1.79 -2.26
N ARG A 110 7.88 -1.88 -1.56
CA ARG A 110 6.74 -2.71 -1.97
C ARG A 110 5.46 -1.89 -1.99
N LEU A 111 4.77 -1.92 -3.12
CA LEU A 111 3.54 -1.19 -3.34
C LEU A 111 2.49 -2.07 -4.01
N SER A 112 1.29 -2.12 -3.45
CA SER A 112 0.09 -2.68 -4.10
C SER A 112 -0.95 -1.58 -4.29
N ILE A 113 -1.50 -1.44 -5.50
CA ILE A 113 -2.47 -0.39 -5.87
C ILE A 113 -3.52 -0.93 -6.84
N SER A 114 -4.64 -0.23 -6.98
CA SER A 114 -5.55 -0.40 -8.13
C SER A 114 -5.04 0.35 -9.37
N SER A 115 -5.38 -0.13 -10.56
CA SER A 115 -5.04 0.52 -11.84
C SER A 115 -5.52 1.97 -11.93
N SER A 116 -6.64 2.30 -11.26
CA SER A 116 -7.19 3.65 -11.10
C SER A 116 -6.20 4.67 -10.52
N LEU A 117 -5.16 4.21 -9.82
CA LEU A 117 -4.11 5.04 -9.22
C LEU A 117 -2.81 5.05 -10.04
N SER A 118 -2.63 4.13 -11.00
CA SER A 118 -1.34 3.79 -11.63
C SER A 118 -0.70 4.93 -12.46
N SER A 119 -1.48 5.64 -13.27
CA SER A 119 -0.94 6.50 -14.35
C SER A 119 -0.19 7.77 -13.91
N THR A 120 -0.17 8.11 -12.61
CA THR A 120 0.41 9.37 -12.11
C THR A 120 1.52 9.20 -11.06
N MET A 121 1.85 7.96 -10.65
CA MET A 121 2.64 7.73 -9.42
C MET A 121 4.01 7.09 -9.65
N LEU A 122 4.17 6.33 -10.74
CA LEU A 122 5.32 5.44 -10.96
C LEU A 122 6.69 6.13 -11.13
N PRO A 123 6.83 7.29 -11.80
CA PRO A 123 8.14 7.90 -12.04
C PRO A 123 8.92 8.29 -10.77
N HIS A 124 8.25 8.39 -9.62
CA HIS A 124 8.84 8.89 -8.37
C HIS A 124 9.29 7.78 -7.39
N LEU A 125 8.96 6.52 -7.66
CA LEU A 125 9.17 5.41 -6.74
C LEU A 125 10.47 4.65 -7.01
N LYS A 126 11.60 5.37 -7.13
CA LYS A 126 12.90 4.81 -7.56
C LYS A 126 13.47 3.65 -6.75
N ASN A 127 12.98 3.40 -5.53
CA ASN A 127 13.43 2.28 -4.68
C ASN A 127 12.50 1.07 -4.69
N LEU A 128 11.44 1.11 -5.51
CA LEU A 128 10.46 0.04 -5.59
C LEU A 128 11.08 -1.22 -6.22
N SER A 129 10.99 -2.34 -5.52
CA SER A 129 11.42 -3.67 -5.97
C SER A 129 10.24 -4.59 -6.28
N TYR A 130 9.04 -4.24 -5.78
CA TYR A 130 7.80 -4.97 -5.99
C TYR A 130 6.66 -3.99 -6.23
N LEU A 131 5.97 -4.15 -7.36
CA LEU A 131 4.73 -3.45 -7.65
C LEU A 131 3.65 -4.47 -8.01
N ASN A 132 2.50 -4.34 -7.39
CA ASN A 132 1.30 -5.08 -7.72
C ASN A 132 0.20 -4.10 -8.12
N ILE A 133 -0.37 -4.29 -9.31
CA ILE A 133 -1.49 -3.49 -9.81
C ILE A 133 -2.71 -4.40 -9.95
N LEU A 134 -3.78 -4.09 -9.23
CA LEU A 134 -5.08 -4.73 -9.42
C LEU A 134 -5.84 -4.04 -10.56
N HIS A 135 -6.19 -4.80 -11.59
CA HIS A 135 -7.01 -4.37 -12.72
C HIS A 135 -8.09 -5.42 -13.03
N ASN A 136 -9.37 -5.06 -12.87
CA ASN A 136 -10.50 -5.95 -13.14
C ASN A 136 -10.33 -7.35 -12.53
N ASP A 137 -10.02 -7.40 -11.23
CA ASP A 137 -9.77 -8.63 -10.45
C ASP A 137 -8.50 -9.42 -10.84
N MET A 138 -7.70 -8.92 -11.78
CA MET A 138 -6.40 -9.49 -12.14
C MET A 138 -5.26 -8.69 -11.51
N HIS A 139 -4.21 -9.40 -11.11
CA HIS A 139 -2.99 -8.79 -10.57
C HIS A 139 -1.90 -8.76 -11.63
N GLU A 140 -1.40 -7.56 -11.93
CA GLU A 140 -0.18 -7.36 -12.71
C GLU A 140 0.98 -7.11 -11.75
N ILE A 141 1.98 -7.99 -11.78
CA ILE A 141 3.11 -7.94 -10.85
C ILE A 141 4.39 -7.61 -11.60
N TYR A 142 5.05 -6.56 -11.13
CA TYR A 142 6.32 -6.09 -11.64
C TYR A 142 7.37 -6.26 -10.54
N LEU A 143 8.49 -6.87 -10.90
CA LEU A 143 9.62 -7.09 -10.01
C LEU A 143 10.84 -6.37 -10.56
N ARG A 144 11.64 -5.78 -9.68
CA ARG A 144 12.98 -5.32 -10.05
C ARG A 144 13.91 -6.53 -10.04
N ASP A 145 14.43 -6.90 -11.21
CA ASP A 145 15.44 -7.94 -11.35
C ASP A 145 16.68 -7.56 -10.54
N ASN A 146 16.94 -8.29 -9.46
CA ASN A 146 18.20 -8.20 -8.73
C ASN A 146 18.85 -9.56 -8.49
N ASP A 147 18.17 -10.68 -8.74
CA ASP A 147 18.78 -12.02 -8.75
C ASP A 147 17.89 -13.00 -9.55
N TYR A 148 18.49 -13.60 -10.58
CA TYR A 148 17.96 -14.78 -11.27
C TYR A 148 17.80 -15.91 -10.25
N ASP A 149 16.58 -16.26 -9.84
CA ASP A 149 16.16 -17.60 -9.37
C ASP A 149 14.76 -17.55 -8.68
N LEU A 150 13.73 -17.08 -9.38
CA LEU A 150 12.34 -17.20 -8.91
C LEU A 150 11.52 -18.02 -9.90
N TYR A 151 11.55 -19.33 -9.71
CA TYR A 151 10.54 -20.26 -10.23
C TYR A 151 9.27 -20.10 -9.38
N VAL A 152 8.13 -19.75 -9.99
CA VAL A 152 6.81 -19.86 -9.35
C VAL A 152 5.78 -20.36 -10.37
N GLU A 153 4.95 -21.31 -9.92
CA GLU A 153 3.95 -22.05 -10.70
C GLU A 153 2.62 -21.27 -10.89
N ASP A 154 2.24 -21.17 -12.16
CA ASP A 154 0.89 -21.26 -12.76
C ASP A 154 -0.28 -20.39 -12.22
N LYS A 155 -0.58 -19.34 -13.01
CA LYS A 155 -1.82 -19.02 -13.77
C LYS A 155 -2.49 -17.70 -13.39
N ALA A 156 -1.99 -16.59 -13.96
CA ALA A 156 -2.58 -15.89 -15.10
C ALA A 156 -2.10 -14.43 -15.11
N VAL A 157 -1.29 -14.02 -16.10
CA VAL A 157 -1.08 -12.59 -16.39
C VAL A 157 -0.85 -12.37 -17.90
N VAL A 158 -1.72 -11.59 -18.54
CA VAL A 158 -1.50 -11.01 -19.87
C VAL A 158 -0.88 -9.64 -19.65
N CYS A 159 0.43 -9.50 -19.88
CA CYS A 159 1.12 -8.21 -19.80
C CYS A 159 0.89 -7.44 -21.12
N GLU A 160 0.25 -6.26 -21.08
CA GLU A 160 0.46 -5.24 -22.10
C GLU A 160 1.62 -4.33 -21.64
N PRO A 161 2.48 -3.84 -22.55
CA PRO A 161 3.50 -2.85 -22.20
C PRO A 161 2.84 -1.63 -21.56
N LEU A 162 3.45 -1.07 -20.51
CA LEU A 162 3.15 0.29 -20.05
C LEU A 162 3.54 1.25 -21.18
N ASP A 163 2.62 1.53 -22.11
CA ASP A 163 2.71 2.43 -23.28
C ASP A 163 4.13 2.69 -23.83
N GLU A 164 4.41 2.27 -25.07
CA GLU A 164 5.69 2.52 -25.80
C GLU A 164 6.12 4.01 -25.84
N GLN A 165 5.23 4.96 -25.51
CA GLN A 165 5.59 6.37 -25.34
C GLN A 165 6.40 6.68 -24.05
N ALA A 166 6.42 5.77 -23.07
CA ALA A 166 7.13 5.94 -21.80
C ALA A 166 8.60 5.46 -21.85
N GLU A 167 8.99 4.63 -22.82
CA GLU A 167 10.34 4.04 -22.87
C GLU A 167 11.47 5.08 -22.98
N ALA A 168 11.20 6.28 -23.51
CA ALA A 168 12.23 7.30 -23.70
C ALA A 168 12.67 8.00 -22.39
N ASP A 169 11.80 8.08 -21.37
CA ASP A 169 12.09 8.74 -20.08
C ASP A 169 12.32 7.74 -18.93
N TYR A 170 12.12 6.44 -19.17
CA TYR A 170 12.18 5.37 -18.16
C TYR A 170 13.51 4.59 -18.11
N ASN A 171 14.59 5.15 -18.64
CA ASN A 171 15.92 4.49 -18.65
C ASN A 171 16.51 4.17 -17.26
N ASP A 172 15.87 4.60 -16.17
CA ASP A 172 16.33 4.43 -14.77
C ASP A 172 15.35 3.61 -13.90
N PHE A 173 14.21 3.15 -14.46
CA PHE A 173 13.18 2.40 -13.74
C PHE A 173 12.78 1.14 -14.51
N GLN A 174 13.69 0.16 -14.55
CA GLN A 174 13.44 -1.15 -15.14
C GLN A 174 12.82 -2.08 -14.10
N MET A 175 11.49 -2.23 -14.14
CA MET A 175 10.82 -3.38 -13.55
C MET A 175 10.29 -4.26 -14.68
N HIS A 176 10.52 -5.56 -14.58
CA HIS A 176 10.06 -6.52 -15.57
C HIS A 176 8.74 -7.16 -15.12
N CYS A 177 7.77 -7.24 -16.03
CA CYS A 177 6.53 -7.99 -15.81
C CYS A 177 6.93 -9.46 -15.62
N SER A 178 6.62 -10.02 -14.45
CA SER A 178 6.86 -11.43 -14.17
C SER A 178 5.55 -12.19 -14.30
N TYR A 179 5.54 -13.24 -15.11
CA TYR A 179 4.39 -14.15 -15.21
C TYR A 179 4.30 -14.97 -13.92
N ILE A 180 3.16 -14.85 -13.23
CA ILE A 180 2.75 -15.74 -12.13
C ILE A 180 1.61 -16.60 -12.67
#